data_AF-A0A947UP18-F1
#
_entry.id   AF-A0A947UP18-F1
#
_cell.length_a   1.000
_cell.length_b   1.000
_cell.length_c   1.000
_cell.angle_alpha   90.00
_cell.angle_beta   90.00
_cell.angle_gamma   90.00
#
_symmetry.space_group_name_H-M   'P 1'
#
loop_
_entity.id
_entity.type
_entity.pdbx_description
1 polymer ?
#
loop_
_entity_poly.entity_id
_entity_poly.type
_entity_poly.pdbx_seq_one_letter_code
_entity_poly.pdbx_strand_id
1 'polypeptide(L)'
;PKAVQWTDTPTGLESRLNGVLLDRYGKGEKAGYPTLCKGRFEVGGETYYAIEEPTSLNTLDLLPEMLKIGIAAIKIEGRQRSPAYVAQVTKVWRAAIDSVKKNADGFTPAPAWQAELNKLSEGQSHTLGAYHRPWK
;
A
#
# COMPACT_ATOMS: atom_id res chain seq x y z
N PRO A 1 15.26 18.13 1.45
CA PRO A 1 14.21 18.36 0.43
C PRO A 1 14.70 18.77 -0.99
N LYS A 2 16.00 18.77 -1.33
CA LYS A 2 16.50 19.21 -2.67
C LYS A 2 16.67 18.09 -3.71
N ALA A 3 16.50 16.83 -3.33
CA ALA A 3 16.80 15.68 -4.18
C ALA A 3 15.59 15.20 -5.02
N VAL A 4 14.37 15.40 -4.52
CA VAL A 4 13.14 14.94 -5.19
C VAL A 4 12.65 16.01 -6.15
N GLN A 5 12.39 15.62 -7.39
CA GLN A 5 11.90 16.50 -8.44
C GLN A 5 10.70 15.86 -9.15
N TRP A 6 9.73 16.69 -9.47
CA TRP A 6 8.55 16.34 -10.26
C TRP A 6 8.57 17.18 -11.53
N THR A 7 8.36 16.57 -12.68
CA THR A 7 8.44 17.27 -13.97
C THR A 7 7.33 16.78 -14.89
N ASP A 8 6.43 17.67 -15.27
CA ASP A 8 5.45 17.40 -16.32
C ASP A 8 6.15 17.36 -17.68
N THR A 9 5.93 16.27 -18.41
CA THR A 9 6.43 16.06 -19.77
C THR A 9 5.26 15.77 -20.72
N PRO A 10 5.44 15.89 -22.04
CA PRO A 10 4.40 15.49 -23.00
C PRO A 10 3.94 14.03 -22.85
N THR A 11 4.79 13.17 -22.29
CA THR A 11 4.55 11.73 -22.09
C THR A 11 4.04 11.37 -20.70
N GLY A 12 3.86 12.35 -19.79
CA GLY A 12 3.39 12.11 -18.43
C GLY A 12 4.20 12.84 -17.36
N LEU A 13 3.82 12.62 -16.10
CA LEU A 13 4.51 13.18 -14.93
C LEU A 13 5.73 12.32 -14.61
N GLU A 14 6.92 12.90 -14.64
CA GLU A 14 8.14 12.22 -14.21
C GLU A 14 8.45 12.52 -12.74
N SER A 15 8.84 11.48 -12.01
CA SER A 15 9.42 11.61 -10.69
C SER A 15 10.90 11.24 -10.71
N ARG A 16 11.73 12.10 -10.12
CA ARG A 16 13.19 11.99 -10.14
C ARG A 16 13.78 12.11 -8.75
N LEU A 17 14.85 11.37 -8.52
CA LEU A 17 15.67 11.45 -7.29
C LEU A 17 17.11 11.73 -7.69
N ASN A 18 17.65 12.88 -7.26
CA ASN A 18 18.98 13.37 -7.67
C ASN A 18 19.15 13.40 -9.20
N GLY A 19 18.11 13.83 -9.92
CA GLY A 19 18.11 13.89 -11.39
C GLY A 19 17.88 12.54 -12.10
N VAL A 20 17.97 11.42 -11.40
CA VAL A 20 17.70 10.08 -11.95
C VAL A 20 16.18 9.89 -12.08
N LEU A 21 15.72 9.46 -13.26
CA LEU A 21 14.32 9.09 -13.49
C LEU A 21 13.98 7.82 -12.71
N LEU A 22 12.99 7.91 -11.83
CA LEU A 22 12.47 6.75 -11.08
C LEU A 22 11.19 6.21 -11.70
N ASP A 23 10.30 7.09 -12.13
CA ASP A 23 9.00 6.69 -12.67
C ASP A 23 8.43 7.78 -13.60
N ARG A 24 7.60 7.39 -14.57
CA ARG A 24 6.78 8.24 -15.42
C ARG A 24 5.32 7.80 -15.38
N TYR A 25 4.48 8.60 -14.76
CA TYR A 25 3.05 8.34 -14.58
C TYR A 25 2.24 8.90 -15.74
N GLY A 26 1.28 8.11 -16.22
CA GLY A 26 0.31 8.53 -17.23
C GLY A 26 -0.66 9.60 -16.70
N LYS A 27 -1.44 10.20 -17.59
CA LYS A 27 -2.41 11.24 -17.22
C LYS A 27 -3.47 10.67 -16.27
N GLY A 28 -3.55 11.22 -15.06
CA GLY A 28 -4.50 10.80 -14.03
C GLY A 28 -4.09 9.54 -13.24
N GLU A 29 -2.93 8.96 -13.54
CA GLU A 29 -2.33 7.92 -12.71
C GLU A 29 -1.85 8.53 -11.38
N LYS A 30 -2.07 7.81 -10.28
CA LYS A 30 -1.68 8.29 -8.95
C LYS A 30 -0.20 8.00 -8.73
N ALA A 31 0.56 9.06 -8.48
CA ALA A 31 1.99 8.94 -8.21
C ALA A 31 2.27 8.56 -6.75
N GLY A 32 3.18 7.60 -6.56
CA GLY A 32 3.75 7.26 -5.25
C GLY A 32 4.85 8.23 -4.82
N TYR A 33 5.27 8.18 -3.56
CA TYR A 33 6.40 8.99 -3.12
C TYR A 33 7.70 8.47 -3.76
N PRO A 34 8.53 9.33 -4.38
CA PRO A 34 9.65 8.93 -5.21
C PRO A 34 10.81 8.41 -4.36
N THR A 35 10.81 7.09 -4.20
CA THR A 35 11.86 6.31 -3.56
C THR A 35 12.40 5.32 -4.57
N LEU A 36 13.68 4.99 -4.47
CA LEU A 36 14.34 4.10 -5.43
C LEU A 36 13.62 2.74 -5.54
N CYS A 37 13.19 2.16 -4.42
CA CYS A 37 12.49 0.88 -4.42
C CYS A 37 11.10 0.93 -5.09
N LYS A 38 10.49 2.11 -5.22
CA LYS A 38 9.16 2.29 -5.83
C LYS A 38 9.20 2.79 -7.27
N GLY A 39 10.37 2.80 -7.90
CA GLY A 39 10.51 3.14 -9.32
C GLY A 39 10.08 2.01 -10.26
N ARG A 40 9.81 2.36 -11.52
CA ARG A 40 9.67 1.40 -12.63
C ARG A 40 11.03 1.20 -13.29
N PHE A 41 11.42 -0.05 -13.47
CA PHE A 41 12.70 -0.45 -14.06
C PHE A 41 12.47 -1.30 -15.29
N GLU A 42 13.32 -1.13 -16.30
CA GLU A 42 13.39 -2.03 -17.45
C GLU A 42 14.19 -3.28 -17.06
N VAL A 43 13.55 -4.44 -17.07
CA VAL A 43 14.16 -5.74 -16.77
C VAL A 43 13.72 -6.73 -17.84
N GLY A 44 14.67 -7.26 -18.62
CA GLY A 44 14.37 -8.24 -19.67
C GLY A 44 13.43 -7.73 -20.76
N GLY A 45 13.43 -6.43 -21.06
CA GLY A 45 12.55 -5.81 -22.06
C GLY A 45 11.16 -5.41 -21.56
N GLU A 46 10.84 -5.64 -20.28
CA GLU A 46 9.60 -5.17 -19.65
C GLU A 46 9.90 -4.05 -18.64
N THR A 47 9.08 -2.99 -18.65
CA THR A 47 9.16 -1.89 -17.66
C THR A 47 8.08 -2.04 -16.61
N TYR A 48 8.46 -2.34 -15.37
CA TYR A 48 7.52 -2.56 -14.26
C TYR A 48 8.14 -2.24 -12.89
N TYR A 49 7.32 -2.27 -11.83
CA TYR A 49 7.79 -2.15 -10.44
C TYR A 49 8.55 -3.41 -10.03
N ALA A 50 9.85 -3.42 -10.31
CA ALA A 50 10.73 -4.57 -10.10
C ALA A 50 11.00 -4.86 -8.62
N ILE A 51 10.97 -3.82 -7.76
CA ILE A 51 11.28 -3.95 -6.33
C ILE A 51 10.00 -3.84 -5.50
N GLU A 52 9.32 -2.69 -5.51
CA GLU A 52 8.14 -2.42 -4.68
C GLU A 52 7.12 -1.58 -5.47
N GLU A 53 5.85 -1.98 -5.46
CA GLU A 53 4.78 -1.14 -6.00
C GLU A 53 4.39 -0.04 -5.00
N PRO A 54 3.99 1.17 -5.45
CA PRO A 54 3.58 2.27 -4.57
C PRO A 54 2.16 2.07 -4.01
N THR A 55 1.92 0.93 -3.37
CA THR A 55 0.63 0.54 -2.77
C THR A 55 0.80 0.24 -1.29
N SER A 56 -0.29 0.29 -0.54
CA SER A 56 -0.29 -0.12 0.87
C SER A 56 -0.59 -1.61 1.02
N LEU A 57 0.13 -2.32 1.89
CA LEU A 57 -0.30 -3.66 2.30
C LEU A 57 -1.54 -3.56 3.19
N ASN A 58 -2.64 -4.19 2.80
CA ASN A 58 -3.84 -4.30 3.63
C ASN A 58 -4.33 -5.74 3.66
N THR A 59 -4.18 -6.41 4.80
CA THR A 59 -4.53 -7.83 4.99
C THR A 59 -5.77 -8.03 5.86
N LEU A 60 -6.63 -7.01 5.98
CA LEU A 60 -7.84 -7.07 6.80
C LEU A 60 -8.75 -8.25 6.42
N ASP A 61 -8.81 -8.56 5.13
CA ASP A 61 -9.64 -9.63 4.58
C ASP A 61 -9.12 -11.04 4.96
N LEU A 62 -7.85 -11.14 5.35
CA LEU A 62 -7.21 -12.40 5.78
C LEU A 62 -7.34 -12.64 7.29
N LEU A 63 -8.04 -11.78 8.03
CA LEU A 63 -8.18 -11.91 9.49
C LEU A 63 -8.72 -13.28 9.94
N PRO A 64 -9.71 -13.90 9.28
CA PRO A 64 -10.19 -15.23 9.66
C PRO A 64 -9.09 -16.30 9.57
N GLU A 65 -8.34 -16.31 8.47
CA GLU A 65 -7.24 -17.24 8.24
C GLU A 65 -6.11 -17.00 9.24
N MET A 66 -5.75 -15.73 9.47
CA MET A 66 -4.74 -15.33 10.45
C MET A 66 -5.10 -15.81 11.86
N LEU A 67 -6.38 -15.70 12.25
CA LEU A 67 -6.86 -16.20 13.53
C LEU A 67 -6.77 -17.73 13.60
N LYS A 68 -7.18 -18.43 12.53
CA LYS A 68 -7.18 -19.90 12.44
C LYS A 68 -5.78 -20.50 12.55
N ILE A 69 -4.76 -19.85 11.97
CA ILE A 69 -3.36 -20.30 12.06
C ILE A 69 -2.67 -19.86 13.36
N GLY A 70 -3.37 -19.14 14.24
CA GLY A 70 -2.85 -18.77 15.56
C GLY A 70 -1.94 -17.54 15.57
N ILE A 71 -2.08 -16.58 14.65
CA ILE A 71 -1.35 -15.32 14.72
C ILE A 71 -1.74 -14.58 16.01
N ALA A 72 -0.75 -14.34 16.88
CA ALA A 72 -0.94 -13.70 18.17
C ALA A 72 -0.86 -12.17 18.13
N ALA A 73 -0.17 -11.60 17.13
CA ALA A 73 0.11 -10.18 17.05
C ALA A 73 0.08 -9.65 15.62
N ILE A 74 -0.42 -8.42 15.46
CA ILE A 74 -0.42 -7.67 14.20
C ILE A 74 0.37 -6.38 14.42
N LYS A 75 1.31 -6.09 13.53
CA LYS A 75 2.09 -4.85 13.56
C LYS A 75 1.52 -3.86 12.54
N ILE A 76 1.18 -2.66 13.00
CA ILE A 76 0.81 -1.52 12.14
C ILE A 76 2.04 -0.61 12.00
N GLU A 77 2.51 -0.39 10.78
CA GLU A 77 3.67 0.46 10.52
C GLU A 77 3.23 1.93 10.35
N GLY A 78 3.61 2.78 11.30
CA GLY A 78 3.26 4.21 11.32
C GLY A 78 4.44 5.16 11.11
N ARG A 79 5.63 4.66 10.76
CA ARG A 79 6.81 5.50 10.57
C ARG A 79 6.54 6.62 9.56
N GLN A 80 6.91 7.85 9.92
CA GLN A 80 6.67 9.05 9.11
C GLN A 80 5.18 9.29 8.76
N ARG A 81 4.24 8.77 9.58
CA ARG A 81 2.81 9.08 9.49
C ARG A 81 2.40 9.99 10.66
N SER A 82 1.32 10.73 10.46
CA SER A 82 0.78 11.61 11.50
C SER A 82 0.14 10.79 12.63
N PRO A 83 0.04 11.35 13.85
CA PRO A 83 -0.72 10.71 14.93
C PRO A 83 -2.17 10.39 14.55
N ALA A 84 -2.81 11.27 13.76
CA ALA A 84 -4.17 11.06 13.27
C ALA A 84 -4.27 9.82 12.35
N TYR A 85 -3.31 9.62 11.45
CA TYR A 85 -3.23 8.42 10.62
C TYR A 85 -3.15 7.16 11.48
N VAL A 86 -2.22 7.13 12.43
CA VAL A 86 -1.98 5.95 13.28
C VAL A 86 -3.21 5.62 14.12
N ALA A 87 -3.84 6.64 14.71
CA ALA A 87 -5.07 6.47 15.48
C ALA A 87 -6.20 5.88 14.63
N GLN A 88 -6.36 6.35 13.39
CA GLN A 88 -7.42 5.91 12.51
C GLN A 88 -7.24 4.46 12.04
N VAL A 89 -6.03 4.09 11.58
CA VAL A 89 -5.71 2.72 11.19
C VAL A 89 -5.89 1.77 12.37
N THR A 90 -5.39 2.15 13.55
CA THR A 90 -5.50 1.33 14.77
C THR A 90 -6.97 1.11 15.15
N LYS A 91 -7.82 2.14 15.07
CA LYS A 91 -9.25 2.04 15.38
C LYS A 91 -9.96 1.05 14.45
N VAL A 92 -9.69 1.11 13.15
CA VAL A 92 -10.28 0.19 12.16
C VAL A 92 -9.84 -1.25 12.44
N TRP A 93 -8.53 -1.48 12.61
CA TRP A 93 -8.00 -2.81 12.89
C TRP A 93 -8.51 -3.39 14.21
N ARG A 94 -8.63 -2.57 15.27
CA ARG A 94 -9.21 -3.01 16.54
C ARG A 94 -10.64 -3.50 16.36
N ALA A 95 -11.48 -2.73 15.67
CA ALA A 95 -12.87 -3.10 15.40
C ALA A 95 -12.98 -4.40 14.59
N ALA A 96 -12.13 -4.57 13.57
CA ALA A 96 -12.10 -5.79 12.77
C ALA A 96 -11.64 -7.02 13.58
N ILE A 97 -10.58 -6.88 14.39
CA ILE A 97 -10.11 -7.97 15.26
C ILE A 97 -11.18 -8.35 16.29
N ASP A 98 -11.87 -7.37 16.88
CA ASP A 98 -12.98 -7.65 17.80
C ASP A 98 -14.14 -8.36 17.10
N SER A 99 -14.43 -8.03 15.84
CA SER A 99 -15.46 -8.67 15.05
C SER A 99 -15.11 -10.12 14.70
N VAL A 100 -13.90 -10.39 14.19
CA VAL A 100 -13.49 -11.76 13.80
C VAL A 100 -13.42 -12.69 15.01
N LYS A 101 -13.04 -12.19 16.19
CA LYS A 101 -13.05 -12.97 17.43
C LYS A 101 -14.44 -13.38 17.91
N LYS A 102 -15.50 -12.65 17.51
CA LYS A 102 -16.89 -12.98 17.86
C LYS A 102 -17.50 -14.01 16.93
N ASN A 103 -17.16 -13.93 15.64
CA ASN A 103 -17.65 -14.84 14.61
C ASN A 103 -16.62 -14.91 13.48
N ALA A 104 -15.72 -15.88 13.55
CA ALA A 104 -14.67 -16.04 12.54
C ALA A 104 -15.25 -16.56 11.21
N ASP A 105 -16.15 -17.53 11.27
CA ASP A 105 -16.72 -18.20 10.09
C ASP A 105 -17.64 -17.27 9.26
N GLY A 106 -18.26 -16.29 9.91
CA GLY A 106 -19.08 -15.27 9.26
C GLY A 106 -18.43 -13.88 9.19
N PHE A 107 -17.12 -13.79 9.36
CA PHE A 107 -16.44 -12.50 9.28
C PHE A 107 -16.37 -11.99 7.84
N THR A 108 -16.92 -10.80 7.63
CA THR A 108 -16.70 -10.02 6.41
C THR A 108 -16.26 -8.62 6.83
N PRO A 109 -15.15 -8.08 6.28
CA PRO A 109 -14.74 -6.72 6.55
C PRO A 109 -15.85 -5.74 6.18
N ALA A 110 -16.18 -4.83 7.09
CA ALA A 110 -17.20 -3.82 6.80
C ALA A 110 -16.71 -2.90 5.66
N PRO A 111 -17.58 -2.57 4.68
CA PRO A 111 -17.20 -1.67 3.57
C PRO A 111 -16.64 -0.32 4.05
N ALA A 112 -17.14 0.20 5.17
CA ALA A 112 -16.65 1.42 5.78
C ALA A 112 -15.18 1.32 6.25
N TRP A 113 -14.73 0.15 6.70
CA TRP A 113 -13.34 -0.07 7.10
C TRP A 113 -12.41 -0.03 5.89
N GLN A 114 -12.76 -0.73 4.81
CA GLN A 114 -11.97 -0.70 3.58
C GLN A 114 -11.92 0.71 2.98
N ALA A 115 -13.05 1.41 2.95
CA ALA A 115 -13.10 2.80 2.49
C ALA A 115 -12.17 3.72 3.31
N GLU A 116 -12.11 3.55 4.63
CA GLU A 116 -11.24 4.36 5.47
C GLU A 116 -9.76 4.04 5.28
N LEU A 117 -9.39 2.76 5.19
CA LEU A 117 -8.01 2.35 4.94
C LEU A 117 -7.53 2.76 3.54
N ASN A 118 -8.41 2.75 2.53
CA ASN A 118 -8.08 3.17 1.16
C ASN A 118 -7.77 4.68 1.07
N LYS A 119 -8.49 5.53 1.81
CA LYS A 119 -8.19 6.98 1.88
C LYS A 119 -6.79 7.26 2.39
N LEU A 120 -6.29 6.38 3.26
CA LEU A 120 -4.98 6.48 3.91
C LEU A 120 -3.87 5.78 3.11
N SER A 121 -4.22 5.02 2.07
CA SER A 121 -3.25 4.20 1.34
C SER A 121 -2.47 5.01 0.32
N GLU A 122 -1.21 4.65 0.12
CA GLU A 122 -0.40 5.25 -0.93
C GLU A 122 -1.02 4.92 -2.31
N GLY A 123 -1.13 5.92 -3.17
CA GLY A 123 -1.87 5.79 -4.43
C GLY A 123 -3.36 5.45 -4.26
N GLN A 124 -3.91 5.54 -3.03
CA GLN A 124 -5.25 5.03 -2.66
C GLN A 124 -5.51 3.60 -3.17
N SER A 125 -4.45 2.80 -3.25
CA SER A 125 -4.48 1.42 -3.71
C SER A 125 -3.86 0.55 -2.63
N HIS A 126 -4.40 -0.65 -2.47
CA HIS A 126 -3.84 -1.64 -1.56
C HIS A 126 -3.50 -2.93 -2.30
N THR A 127 -2.53 -3.64 -1.75
CA THR A 127 -2.10 -4.95 -2.23
C THR A 127 -2.20 -5.94 -1.08
N LEU A 128 -2.39 -7.22 -1.41
CA LEU A 128 -2.10 -8.32 -0.49
C LEU A 128 -0.61 -8.72 -0.56
N GLY A 129 0.20 -8.02 -1.37
CA GLY A 129 1.63 -8.28 -1.51
C GLY A 129 1.91 -9.69 -1.99
N ALA A 130 2.80 -10.39 -1.29
CA ALA A 130 3.18 -11.77 -1.59
C ALA A 130 2.02 -12.78 -1.52
N TYR A 131 0.86 -12.42 -0.93
CA TYR A 131 -0.32 -13.29 -0.90
C TYR A 131 -1.14 -13.26 -2.20
N HIS A 132 -0.86 -12.33 -3.14
CA HIS A 132 -1.59 -12.23 -4.41
C HIS A 132 -0.69 -12.31 -5.65
N ARG A 133 0.62 -12.03 -5.54
CA ARG A 133 1.54 -12.11 -6.69
C ARG A 133 2.10 -13.53 -6.86
N PRO A 134 1.95 -14.18 -8.03
CA PRO A 134 2.78 -15.34 -8.36
C PRO A 134 4.24 -14.91 -8.44
N TRP A 135 5.15 -15.70 -7.86
CA TRP A 135 6.58 -15.48 -8.03
C TRP A 135 6.94 -15.60 -9.52
N LYS A 136 7.59 -14.56 -10.06
CA LYS A 136 8.22 -14.61 -11.39
C LYS A 136 9.60 -15.26 -11.28
#